data_AF-A0A7C9A5S7-F1
#
_entry.id   AF-A0A7C9A5S7-F1
#
_cell.length_a   1.000
_cell.length_b   1.000
_cell.length_c   1.000
_cell.angle_alpha   90.00
_cell.angle_beta   90.00
_cell.angle_gamma   90.00
#
_symmetry.space_group_name_H-M   'P 1'
#
loop_
_entity.id
_entity.type
_entity.pdbx_description
1 polymer ?
#
loop_
_entity_poly.entity_id
_entity_poly.type
_entity_poly.pdbx_seq_one_letter_code
_entity_poly.pdbx_strand_id
1 'polypeptide(L)'
;DRRIQSLLDKIEFMPFVPKITNAGKEFVQKVIKSPFLCAQLRLLDGQFKNHWKTTFSALNQKLQDLKQKGTLPVHIFVMTDLPRSNWSGSHLEELASDVGSFKLHVLNNDDELVRRIAEKIAPARCSKGGIPDNCLRPCPHQLPDVLLYLEETVCSCASLGFVGTAGSTIAESIELMRKNSVCLEQKQTT
;
A
#
# COMPACT_ATOMS: atom_id res chain seq x y z
N ASP A 1 29.40 -20.06 -7.25
CA ASP A 1 28.52 -21.16 -6.81
C ASP A 1 27.08 -20.83 -7.22
N ARG A 2 26.38 -21.72 -7.95
CA ARG A 2 25.00 -21.50 -8.40
C ARG A 2 23.97 -21.47 -7.25
N ARG A 3 24.24 -22.13 -6.13
CA ARG A 3 23.34 -22.13 -4.96
C ARG A 3 23.34 -20.79 -4.25
N ILE A 4 24.53 -20.19 -4.07
CA ILE A 4 24.68 -18.86 -3.47
C ILE A 4 23.96 -17.81 -4.34
N GLN A 5 24.09 -17.87 -5.67
CA GLN A 5 23.37 -16.94 -6.53
C GLN A 5 21.84 -17.11 -6.43
N SER A 6 21.33 -18.34 -6.42
CA SER A 6 19.89 -18.55 -6.22
C SER A 6 19.37 -18.09 -4.86
N LEU A 7 20.23 -18.03 -3.84
CA LEU A 7 19.89 -17.48 -2.53
C LEU A 7 19.95 -15.95 -2.54
N LEU A 8 20.94 -15.35 -3.20
CA LEU A 8 21.03 -13.90 -3.37
C LEU A 8 19.83 -13.35 -4.15
N ASP A 9 19.41 -14.04 -5.23
CA ASP A 9 18.21 -13.70 -5.99
C ASP A 9 16.93 -13.79 -5.14
N LYS A 10 16.88 -14.73 -4.17
CA LYS A 10 15.78 -14.85 -3.20
C LYS A 10 15.87 -13.86 -2.04
N ILE A 11 17.05 -13.32 -1.75
CA ILE A 11 17.27 -12.28 -0.73
C ILE A 11 16.95 -10.90 -1.29
N GLU A 12 17.08 -10.70 -2.61
CA GLU A 12 16.75 -9.43 -3.28
C GLU A 12 15.31 -8.99 -2.98
N PHE A 13 14.37 -9.93 -2.86
CA PHE A 13 12.98 -9.65 -2.52
C PHE A 13 12.41 -10.62 -1.48
N MET A 14 12.10 -10.09 -0.30
CA MET A 14 11.37 -10.81 0.74
C MET A 14 9.94 -10.27 0.84
N PRO A 15 8.91 -11.06 0.49
CA PRO A 15 7.53 -10.60 0.62
C PRO A 15 7.16 -10.40 2.09
N PHE A 16 6.22 -9.49 2.35
CA PHE A 16 5.63 -9.36 3.69
C PHE A 16 4.98 -10.66 4.14
N VAL A 17 4.80 -10.79 5.45
CA VAL A 17 4.15 -11.96 6.06
C VAL A 17 2.79 -12.23 5.40
N PRO A 18 2.42 -13.50 5.11
CA PRO A 18 1.22 -13.83 4.34
C PRO A 18 -0.07 -13.20 4.85
N LYS A 19 -0.14 -12.94 6.15
CA LYS A 19 -1.29 -12.31 6.80
C LYS A 19 -1.56 -10.90 6.29
N ILE A 20 -0.51 -10.11 6.05
CA ILE A 20 -0.58 -8.76 5.50
C ILE A 20 -0.85 -8.85 4.01
N THR A 21 -0.09 -9.67 3.29
CA THR A 21 -0.20 -9.81 1.84
C THR A 21 -1.59 -10.29 1.43
N ASN A 22 -2.15 -11.27 2.13
CA ASN A 22 -3.50 -11.78 1.85
C ASN A 22 -4.57 -10.73 2.19
N ALA A 23 -4.41 -9.98 3.28
CA ALA A 23 -5.35 -8.93 3.65
C ALA A 23 -5.38 -7.78 2.63
N GLY A 24 -4.23 -7.36 2.11
CA GLY A 24 -4.15 -6.38 1.03
C GLY A 24 -4.80 -6.89 -0.25
N LYS A 25 -4.56 -8.15 -0.65
CA LYS A 25 -5.24 -8.79 -1.79
C LYS A 25 -6.75 -8.85 -1.59
N GLU A 26 -7.18 -9.22 -0.39
CA GLU A 26 -8.59 -9.33 -0.04
C GLU A 26 -9.29 -7.95 -0.07
N PHE A 27 -8.59 -6.88 0.35
CA PHE A 27 -9.08 -5.50 0.20
C PHE A 27 -9.29 -5.14 -1.28
N VAL A 28 -8.34 -5.47 -2.15
CA VAL A 28 -8.49 -5.23 -3.61
C VAL A 28 -9.72 -5.97 -4.15
N GLN A 29 -9.85 -7.26 -3.81
CA GLN A 29 -10.94 -8.12 -4.30
C GLN A 29 -12.32 -7.74 -3.74
N LYS A 30 -12.39 -7.28 -2.48
CA LYS A 30 -13.66 -7.06 -1.77
C LYS A 30 -14.05 -5.59 -1.63
N VAL A 31 -13.13 -4.64 -1.79
CA VAL A 31 -13.40 -3.20 -1.62
C VAL A 31 -13.26 -2.48 -2.96
N ILE A 32 -12.11 -2.60 -3.63
CA ILE A 32 -11.87 -1.89 -4.90
C ILE A 32 -12.72 -2.47 -6.03
N LYS A 33 -12.73 -3.81 -6.17
CA LYS A 33 -13.57 -4.59 -7.11
C LYS A 33 -13.49 -4.17 -8.60
N SER A 34 -12.42 -3.52 -9.01
CA SER A 34 -12.28 -2.95 -10.36
C SER A 34 -10.81 -2.77 -10.71
N PRO A 35 -10.41 -2.79 -11.99
CA PRO A 35 -9.10 -2.34 -12.41
C PRO A 35 -8.82 -0.93 -11.87
N PHE A 36 -7.66 -0.74 -11.26
CA PHE A 36 -7.32 0.51 -10.61
C PHE A 36 -5.85 0.89 -10.82
N LEU A 37 -5.60 2.21 -10.75
CA LEU A 37 -4.27 2.80 -10.66
C LEU A 37 -3.90 2.93 -9.18
N CYS A 38 -2.64 2.69 -8.79
CA CYS A 38 -2.15 3.18 -7.50
C CYS A 38 -1.29 4.43 -7.68
N ALA A 39 -1.52 5.42 -6.82
CA ALA A 39 -0.69 6.60 -6.67
C ALA A 39 -0.08 6.62 -5.25
N GLN A 40 1.25 6.52 -5.16
CA GLN A 40 2.00 6.68 -3.91
C GLN A 40 2.61 8.08 -3.84
N LEU A 41 2.17 8.87 -2.86
CA LEU A 41 2.39 10.32 -2.78
C LEU A 41 2.94 10.71 -1.40
N ARG A 42 4.24 10.99 -1.32
CA ARG A 42 4.90 11.53 -0.10
C ARG A 42 4.82 13.04 -0.09
N LEU A 43 3.84 13.58 0.62
CA LEU A 43 3.43 14.99 0.63
C LEU A 43 3.74 15.72 1.94
N LEU A 44 4.13 15.03 3.03
CA LEU A 44 4.53 15.71 4.27
C LEU A 44 6.03 15.70 4.50
N ASP A 45 6.74 14.80 3.84
CA ASP A 45 8.18 14.67 3.96
C ASP A 45 8.92 15.79 3.22
N GLY A 46 9.65 16.60 4.00
CA GLY A 46 10.40 17.76 3.54
C GLY A 46 11.41 17.45 2.43
N GLN A 47 11.92 16.21 2.39
CA GLN A 47 12.86 15.77 1.36
C GLN A 47 12.20 15.68 -0.02
N PHE A 48 10.89 15.39 -0.07
CA PHE A 48 10.16 15.18 -1.32
C PHE A 48 9.38 16.41 -1.79
N LYS A 49 9.38 17.51 -1.04
CA LYS A 49 8.67 18.77 -1.39
C LYS A 49 8.96 19.27 -2.81
N ASN A 50 10.20 19.12 -3.27
CA ASN A 50 10.61 19.55 -4.60
C ASN A 50 10.23 18.55 -5.71
N HIS A 51 9.84 17.32 -5.35
CA HIS A 51 9.48 16.24 -6.26
C HIS A 51 7.97 16.15 -6.55
N TRP A 52 7.13 16.90 -5.82
CA TRP A 52 5.67 16.85 -5.97
C TRP A 52 5.22 17.25 -7.37
N LYS A 53 5.78 18.33 -7.94
CA LYS A 53 5.40 18.78 -9.29
C LYS A 53 5.60 17.68 -10.32
N THR A 54 6.74 16.99 -10.26
CA THR A 54 7.05 15.88 -11.17
C THR A 54 6.11 14.70 -10.94
N THR A 55 5.87 14.35 -9.67
CA THR A 55 4.99 13.22 -9.29
C THR A 55 3.55 13.47 -9.74
N PHE A 56 3.00 14.66 -9.47
CA PHE A 56 1.66 15.04 -9.90
C PHE A 56 1.55 15.21 -11.42
N SER A 57 2.60 15.71 -12.08
CA SER A 57 2.63 15.75 -13.56
C SER A 57 2.53 14.35 -14.15
N ALA A 58 3.33 13.39 -13.66
CA ALA A 58 3.28 12.00 -14.10
C ALA A 58 1.93 11.34 -13.81
N LEU A 59 1.36 11.60 -12.63
CA LEU A 59 0.02 11.12 -12.26
C LEU A 59 -1.04 11.69 -13.23
N ASN A 60 -1.03 12.99 -13.47
CA ASN A 60 -1.98 13.65 -14.36
C ASN A 60 -1.88 13.13 -15.79
N GLN A 61 -0.67 12.96 -16.33
CA GLN A 61 -0.45 12.36 -17.64
C GLN A 61 -1.06 10.95 -17.71
N LYS A 62 -0.78 10.11 -16.71
CA LYS A 62 -1.32 8.75 -16.65
C LYS A 62 -2.85 8.74 -16.56
N LEU A 63 -3.43 9.65 -15.79
CA LEU A 63 -4.89 9.79 -15.65
C LEU A 63 -5.53 10.25 -16.95
N GLN A 64 -4.95 11.22 -17.66
CA GLN A 64 -5.47 11.65 -18.96
C GLN A 64 -5.46 10.50 -19.99
N ASP A 65 -4.38 9.73 -20.05
CA ASP A 65 -4.32 8.54 -20.90
C ASP A 65 -5.41 7.51 -20.56
N LEU A 66 -5.65 7.26 -19.27
CA LEU A 66 -6.68 6.33 -18.80
C LEU A 66 -8.09 6.85 -19.08
N LYS A 67 -8.34 8.16 -18.95
CA LYS A 67 -9.63 8.77 -19.29
C LYS A 67 -9.96 8.65 -20.77
N GLN A 68 -8.96 8.74 -21.65
CA GLN A 68 -9.18 8.64 -23.10
C GLN A 68 -9.39 7.19 -23.58
N LYS A 69 -8.72 6.22 -22.95
CA LYS A 69 -8.67 4.82 -23.42
C LYS A 69 -9.60 3.88 -22.66
N GLY A 70 -10.05 4.26 -21.48
CA GLY A 70 -10.72 3.38 -20.52
C GLY A 70 -12.14 3.79 -20.17
N THR A 71 -12.79 2.95 -19.37
CA THR A 71 -14.10 3.23 -18.77
C THR A 71 -13.96 4.15 -17.57
N LEU A 72 -14.84 5.14 -17.47
CA LEU A 72 -14.94 6.01 -16.30
C LEU A 72 -15.93 5.43 -15.26
N PRO A 73 -15.76 5.74 -13.96
CA PRO A 73 -14.64 6.49 -13.39
C PRO A 73 -13.36 5.64 -13.34
N VAL A 74 -12.19 6.29 -13.44
CA VAL A 74 -10.91 5.63 -13.18
C VAL A 74 -10.81 5.39 -11.66
N HIS A 75 -10.66 4.14 -11.25
CA HIS A 75 -10.43 3.80 -9.85
C HIS A 75 -8.97 4.09 -9.50
N ILE A 76 -8.74 4.83 -8.43
CA ILE A 76 -7.41 5.22 -7.97
C ILE A 76 -7.28 4.84 -6.50
N PHE A 77 -6.31 4.00 -6.15
CA PHE A 77 -5.89 3.84 -4.77
C PHE A 77 -4.82 4.87 -4.45
N VAL A 78 -5.07 5.71 -3.45
CA VAL A 78 -4.15 6.78 -3.02
C VAL A 78 -3.48 6.35 -1.74
N MET A 79 -2.16 6.17 -1.80
CA MET A 79 -1.29 5.90 -0.67
C MET A 79 -0.52 7.20 -0.36
N THR A 80 -0.81 7.84 0.77
CA THR A 80 -0.19 9.13 1.10
C THR A 80 0.00 9.31 2.60
N ASP A 81 1.03 10.05 2.98
CA ASP A 81 1.25 10.52 4.34
C ASP A 81 0.39 11.76 4.69
N LEU A 82 -0.32 12.36 3.73
CA LEU A 82 -1.22 13.48 3.98
C LEU A 82 -2.61 13.00 4.40
N PRO A 83 -3.03 13.23 5.67
CA PRO A 83 -4.33 12.80 6.15
C PRO A 83 -5.45 13.47 5.37
N ARG A 84 -6.57 12.76 5.19
CA ARG A 84 -7.72 13.22 4.40
C ARG A 84 -8.30 14.55 4.87
N SER A 85 -8.23 14.84 6.17
CA SER A 85 -8.64 16.13 6.76
C SER A 85 -7.87 17.33 6.21
N ASN A 86 -6.69 17.09 5.63
CA ASN A 86 -5.78 18.12 5.14
C ASN A 86 -5.75 18.16 3.60
N TRP A 87 -6.70 17.50 2.93
CA TRP A 87 -6.76 17.51 1.47
C TRP A 87 -7.29 18.83 0.90
N SER A 88 -7.99 19.64 1.70
CA SER A 88 -8.53 20.91 1.23
C SER A 88 -7.45 21.85 0.69
N GLY A 89 -7.70 22.41 -0.49
CA GLY A 89 -6.76 23.22 -1.25
C GLY A 89 -5.62 22.44 -1.91
N SER A 90 -5.68 21.10 -1.92
CA SER A 90 -4.65 20.24 -2.54
C SER A 90 -5.13 19.57 -3.82
N HIS A 91 -4.20 19.04 -4.61
CA HIS A 91 -4.52 18.23 -5.80
C HIS A 91 -5.36 16.98 -5.47
N LEU A 92 -5.29 16.47 -4.22
CA LEU A 92 -6.12 15.34 -3.80
C LEU A 92 -7.59 15.72 -3.61
N GLU A 93 -7.88 16.96 -3.20
CA GLU A 93 -9.27 17.46 -3.17
C GLU A 93 -9.83 17.61 -4.58
N GLU A 94 -9.03 18.11 -5.53
CA GLU A 94 -9.45 18.23 -6.94
C GLU A 94 -9.81 16.85 -7.53
N LEU A 95 -8.97 15.84 -7.32
CA LEU A 95 -9.25 14.47 -7.74
C LEU A 95 -10.48 13.88 -7.03
N ALA A 96 -10.65 14.16 -5.73
CA ALA A 96 -11.78 13.67 -4.95
C ALA A 96 -13.12 14.31 -5.37
N SER A 97 -13.07 15.54 -5.89
CA SER A 97 -14.24 16.33 -6.27
C SER A 97 -14.79 15.93 -7.65
N ASP A 98 -13.94 15.45 -8.57
CA ASP A 98 -14.35 14.96 -9.90
C ASP A 98 -14.82 13.48 -9.85
N VAL A 99 -15.92 13.25 -9.12
CA VAL A 99 -16.49 11.90 -8.90
C VAL A 99 -17.00 11.22 -10.17
N GLY A 100 -17.25 11.99 -11.24
CA GLY A 100 -17.65 11.46 -12.55
C GLY A 100 -16.47 10.85 -13.32
N SER A 101 -15.26 11.40 -13.11
CA SER A 101 -14.05 10.90 -13.76
C SER A 101 -13.25 9.94 -12.88
N PHE A 102 -13.31 10.08 -11.55
CA PHE A 102 -12.44 9.38 -10.63
C PHE A 102 -13.17 8.79 -9.43
N LYS A 103 -12.69 7.63 -8.98
CA LYS A 103 -13.12 7.01 -7.72
C LYS A 103 -11.90 6.71 -6.86
N LEU A 104 -11.71 7.51 -5.81
CA LEU A 104 -10.58 7.37 -4.89
C LEU A 104 -10.86 6.32 -3.81
N HIS A 105 -9.86 5.48 -3.55
CA HIS A 105 -9.79 4.50 -2.47
C HIS A 105 -8.59 4.83 -1.59
N VAL A 106 -8.75 4.79 -0.28
CA VAL A 106 -7.70 5.11 0.71
C VAL A 106 -7.85 4.13 1.87
N LEU A 107 -6.74 3.74 2.50
CA LEU A 107 -6.75 3.04 3.78
C LEU A 107 -6.34 3.99 4.90
N ASN A 108 -6.93 3.82 6.07
CA ASN A 108 -6.59 4.59 7.27
C ASN A 108 -6.32 3.64 8.44
N ASN A 109 -5.59 4.12 9.44
CA ASN A 109 -5.31 3.33 10.64
C ASN A 109 -6.57 2.88 11.40
N ASP A 110 -7.64 3.68 11.32
CA ASP A 110 -8.92 3.39 11.98
C ASP A 110 -9.78 2.38 11.21
N ASP A 111 -9.40 2.00 9.98
CA ASP A 111 -10.14 1.00 9.23
C ASP A 111 -10.08 -0.35 9.94
N GLU A 112 -11.24 -1.01 10.02
CA GLU A 112 -11.38 -2.27 10.75
C GLU A 112 -10.40 -3.34 10.26
N LEU A 113 -10.11 -3.36 8.95
CA LEU A 113 -9.12 -4.25 8.36
C LEU A 113 -7.74 -4.04 8.99
N VAL A 114 -7.27 -2.80 9.05
CA VAL A 114 -5.94 -2.44 9.55
C VAL A 114 -5.82 -2.83 11.02
N ARG A 115 -6.80 -2.45 11.85
CA ARG A 115 -6.85 -2.82 13.27
C ARG A 115 -6.86 -4.35 13.47
N ARG A 116 -7.70 -5.07 12.74
CA ARG A 116 -7.80 -6.55 12.84
C ARG A 116 -6.50 -7.23 12.45
N ILE A 117 -5.76 -6.72 11.46
CA ILE A 117 -4.47 -7.29 11.07
C ILE A 117 -3.40 -6.96 12.09
N ALA A 118 -3.37 -5.73 12.62
CA ALA A 118 -2.45 -5.33 13.69
C ALA A 118 -2.59 -6.22 14.93
N GLU A 119 -3.81 -6.46 15.41
CA GLU A 119 -4.09 -7.39 16.53
C GLU A 119 -3.59 -8.81 16.24
N LYS A 120 -3.76 -9.23 14.99
CA LYS A 120 -3.45 -10.57 14.52
C LYS A 120 -1.95 -10.85 14.36
N ILE A 121 -1.14 -9.84 14.10
CA ILE A 121 0.31 -9.97 13.97
C ILE A 121 1.05 -9.53 15.23
N ALA A 122 0.36 -8.87 16.17
CA ALA A 122 0.90 -8.56 17.47
C ALA A 122 1.40 -9.86 18.12
N PRO A 123 2.62 -9.89 18.68
CA PRO A 123 3.13 -11.08 19.34
C PRO A 123 2.16 -11.46 20.47
N ALA A 124 1.78 -12.74 20.52
CA ALA A 124 1.01 -13.27 21.65
C ALA A 124 1.80 -13.01 22.93
N ARG A 125 1.28 -12.17 23.81
CA ARG A 125 1.87 -11.96 25.14
C ARG A 125 0.88 -12.48 26.17
N CYS A 126 1.41 -13.30 27.07
CA CYS A 126 0.75 -14.04 28.13
C CYS A 126 0.22 -15.41 27.65
N SER A 127 1.15 -16.37 27.52
CA SER A 127 0.83 -17.80 27.45
C SER A 127 0.03 -18.18 28.71
N LYS A 128 -1.08 -18.90 28.55
CA LYS A 128 -1.83 -19.51 29.65
C LYS A 128 -0.88 -20.45 30.43
N GLY A 129 -0.30 -19.99 31.54
CA GLY A 129 0.55 -20.85 32.38
C GLY A 129 1.62 -20.20 33.26
N GLY A 130 1.70 -18.87 33.41
CA GLY A 130 2.72 -18.24 34.27
C GLY A 130 2.22 -16.98 34.97
N ILE A 131 2.56 -16.87 36.25
CA ILE A 131 2.20 -15.89 37.31
C ILE A 131 1.75 -14.49 36.80
N PRO A 132 0.63 -13.94 37.30
CA PRO A 132 -0.09 -12.83 36.67
C PRO A 132 0.28 -11.43 37.19
N ASP A 133 1.57 -11.10 37.37
CA ASP A 133 1.92 -9.79 37.98
C ASP A 133 2.88 -8.89 37.19
N ASN A 134 3.23 -9.25 35.95
CA ASN A 134 3.93 -8.31 35.06
C ASN A 134 3.75 -8.67 33.58
N CYS A 135 2.50 -8.74 33.09
CA CYS A 135 2.25 -8.48 31.68
C CYS A 135 2.63 -6.99 31.45
N LEU A 136 3.93 -6.74 31.26
CA LEU A 136 4.49 -5.43 30.95
C LEU A 136 3.62 -4.82 29.87
N ARG A 137 3.13 -3.61 30.14
CA ARG A 137 2.31 -2.80 29.23
C ARG A 137 2.86 -2.93 27.80
N PRO A 138 2.00 -2.90 26.78
CA PRO A 138 2.45 -2.92 25.39
C PRO A 138 3.57 -1.88 25.24
N CYS A 139 4.78 -2.30 24.85
CA CYS A 139 5.79 -1.35 24.42
C CYS A 139 5.15 -0.54 23.28
N PRO A 140 4.96 0.79 23.42
CA PRO A 140 4.22 1.59 22.45
C PRO A 140 4.85 1.64 21.05
N HIS A 141 6.05 1.07 20.89
CA HIS A 141 6.96 1.34 19.78
C HIS A 141 7.15 0.19 18.78
N GLN A 142 6.34 -0.88 18.81
CA GLN A 142 6.64 -2.09 18.00
C GLN A 142 5.43 -2.78 17.38
N LEU A 143 4.31 -2.08 17.15
CA LEU A 143 3.40 -2.58 16.13
C LEU A 143 4.04 -2.26 14.78
N PRO A 144 4.25 -3.26 13.89
CA PRO A 144 4.66 -2.99 12.52
C PRO A 144 3.73 -1.95 11.91
N ASP A 145 4.22 -1.10 11.02
CA ASP A 145 3.36 -0.17 10.28
C ASP A 145 2.47 -0.98 9.31
N VAL A 146 1.42 -1.58 9.87
CA VAL A 146 0.53 -2.51 9.19
C VAL A 146 -0.17 -1.80 8.05
N LEU A 147 -0.52 -0.53 8.26
CA LEU A 147 -1.11 0.30 7.22
C LEU A 147 -0.14 0.39 6.04
N LEU A 148 1.11 0.80 6.27
CA LEU A 148 2.12 0.92 5.22
C LEU A 148 2.24 -0.38 4.40
N TYR A 149 2.41 -1.53 5.05
CA TYR A 149 2.59 -2.80 4.34
C TYR A 149 1.33 -3.29 3.61
N LEU A 150 0.15 -2.97 4.15
CA LEU A 150 -1.12 -3.21 3.48
C LEU A 150 -1.24 -2.35 2.22
N GLU A 151 -0.94 -1.06 2.33
CA GLU A 151 -0.98 -0.12 1.21
C GLU A 151 0.02 -0.51 0.11
N GLU A 152 1.25 -0.88 0.46
CA GLU A 152 2.24 -1.38 -0.50
C GLU A 152 1.74 -2.65 -1.22
N THR A 153 1.12 -3.57 -0.48
CA THR A 153 0.50 -4.76 -1.05
C THR A 153 -0.62 -4.39 -2.02
N VAL A 154 -1.54 -3.49 -1.63
CA VAL A 154 -2.62 -3.01 -2.50
C VAL A 154 -2.06 -2.35 -3.75
N CYS A 155 -1.04 -1.52 -3.64
CA CYS A 155 -0.40 -0.87 -4.79
C CYS A 155 0.32 -1.85 -5.71
N SER A 156 0.88 -2.93 -5.16
CA SER A 156 1.45 -4.01 -5.98
C SER A 156 0.41 -4.71 -6.86
N CYS A 157 -0.88 -4.62 -6.48
CA CYS A 157 -2.01 -5.18 -7.20
C CYS A 157 -2.64 -4.25 -8.27
N ALA A 158 -2.19 -3.01 -8.38
CA ALA A 158 -2.82 -2.03 -9.27
C ALA A 158 -2.64 -2.41 -10.75
N SER A 159 -3.72 -2.81 -11.41
CA SER A 159 -3.71 -3.36 -12.76
C SER A 159 -3.64 -2.29 -13.86
N LEU A 160 -4.06 -1.05 -13.59
CA LEU A 160 -3.94 0.07 -14.54
C LEU A 160 -2.57 0.75 -14.49
N GLY A 161 -1.73 0.35 -13.55
CA GLY A 161 -0.36 0.84 -13.38
C GLY A 161 -0.08 1.35 -11.97
N PHE A 162 1.09 1.93 -11.81
CA PHE A 162 1.58 2.51 -10.58
C PHE A 162 2.29 3.83 -10.88
N VAL A 163 2.07 4.84 -10.04
CA VAL A 163 2.81 6.11 -10.04
C VAL A 163 3.30 6.34 -8.62
N GLY A 164 4.61 6.36 -8.40
CA GLY A 164 5.23 6.59 -7.11
C GLY A 164 5.97 7.91 -7.03
N THR A 165 6.21 8.39 -5.80
CA THR A 165 7.06 9.56 -5.57
C THR A 165 8.52 9.19 -5.87
N ALA A 166 9.16 9.94 -6.76
CA ALA A 166 10.55 9.70 -7.15
C ALA A 166 11.49 9.74 -5.92
N GLY A 167 12.36 8.72 -5.80
CA GLY A 167 13.30 8.57 -4.68
C GLY A 167 12.68 8.03 -3.39
N SER A 168 11.40 7.65 -3.40
CA SER A 168 10.77 7.01 -2.25
C SER A 168 11.10 5.52 -2.22
N THR A 169 11.74 5.05 -1.15
CA THR A 169 11.99 3.62 -0.93
C THR A 169 10.72 2.77 -0.88
N ILE A 170 9.59 3.38 -0.48
CA ILE A 170 8.26 2.76 -0.53
C ILE A 170 7.85 2.50 -1.99
N ALA A 171 8.08 3.48 -2.89
CA ALA A 171 7.79 3.30 -4.30
C ALA A 171 8.67 2.21 -4.92
N GLU A 172 9.96 2.19 -4.58
CA GLU A 172 10.90 1.14 -5.01
C GLU A 172 10.47 -0.25 -4.52
N SER A 173 10.02 -0.36 -3.26
CA SER A 173 9.48 -1.60 -2.69
C SER A 173 8.25 -2.08 -3.46
N ILE A 174 7.29 -1.20 -3.75
CA ILE A 174 6.10 -1.53 -4.55
C ILE A 174 6.50 -2.00 -5.95
N GLU A 175 7.42 -1.33 -6.63
CA GLU A 175 7.89 -1.76 -7.95
C GLU A 175 8.54 -3.14 -7.90
N LEU A 176 9.33 -3.43 -6.86
CA LEU A 176 9.92 -4.74 -6.65
C LEU A 176 8.85 -5.82 -6.39
N MET A 177 7.82 -5.51 -5.59
CA MET A 177 6.67 -6.41 -5.37
C MET A 177 5.92 -6.69 -6.69
N ARG A 178 5.74 -5.68 -7.54
CA ARG A 178 5.10 -5.81 -8.86
C ARG A 178 5.94 -6.69 -9.80
N LYS A 179 7.25 -6.46 -9.87
CA LYS A 179 8.20 -7.27 -10.65
C LYS A 179 8.17 -8.74 -10.24
N ASN A 180 8.01 -9.00 -8.94
CA ASN A 180 7.93 -10.35 -8.37
C ASN A 180 6.51 -10.92 -8.32
N SER A 181 5.53 -10.27 -8.96
CA SER A 181 4.16 -10.79 -9.09
C SER A 181 3.48 -11.13 -7.75
N VAL A 182 3.78 -10.37 -6.68
CA VAL A 182 3.21 -10.61 -5.34
C VAL A 182 1.69 -10.68 -5.37
N CYS A 183 1.04 -9.84 -6.18
CA CYS A 183 -0.41 -9.81 -6.27
C CYS A 183 -1.02 -11.01 -7.01
N LEU A 184 -0.29 -11.61 -7.97
CA LEU A 184 -0.82 -12.75 -8.72
C LEU A 184 -1.03 -13.94 -7.78
N GLU A 185 -2.11 -14.68 -7.98
CA GLU A 185 -2.38 -15.86 -7.17
C GLU A 185 -1.22 -16.84 -7.33
N GLN A 186 -0.52 -17.13 -6.23
CA GLN A 186 0.18 -18.40 -6.12
C GLN A 186 -0.93 -19.45 -6.11
N LYS A 187 -1.17 -20.11 -7.25
CA LYS A 187 -1.87 -21.39 -7.25
C LYS A 187 -1.13 -22.26 -6.25
N GLN A 188 -1.69 -22.44 -5.06
CA GLN A 188 -1.22 -23.45 -4.12
C GLN A 188 -1.32 -24.77 -4.87
N THR A 189 -0.18 -25.26 -5.31
CA THR A 189 -0.08 -26.60 -5.89
C THR A 189 -0.40 -27.53 -4.73
N THR A 190 -1.57 -28.16 -4.83
CA THR A 190 -2.07 -29.15 -3.86
C THR A 190 -1.20 -30.38 -3.90
#